data_AF-A0A7Y0G757-F1
#
_entry.id   AF-A0A7Y0G757-F1
#
_cell.length_a   1.000
_cell.length_b   1.000
_cell.length_c   1.000
_cell.angle_alpha   90.00
_cell.angle_beta   90.00
_cell.angle_gamma   90.00
#
_symmetry.space_group_name_H-M   'P 1'
#
loop_
_entity.id
_entity.type
_entity.pdbx_description
1 polymer ?
#
loop_
_entity_poly.entity_id
_entity_poly.type
_entity_poly.pdbx_seq_one_letter_code
_entity_poly.pdbx_strand_id
1 'polypeptide(L)'
;MKNLARHLAQFRALSHAEQRTLLAAATWMPVFWLGLRVLGLPRFQARLERARKPICPAITLPEVQALGELVNIAARHTLGSRTCLTRSLLLGWLLRRRGVESQLRIGVRLRRGALDAHAWVECKGVPVNDGPDVSALFASFGDLIPLKAFQAP
;
A
#
# COMPACT_ATOMS: atom_id res chain seq x y z
N MET A 1 -7.98 -8.44 26.74
CA MET A 1 -6.65 -8.02 27.24
C MET A 1 -5.48 -8.89 26.77
N LYS A 2 -5.62 -10.22 26.59
CA LYS A 2 -4.52 -11.11 26.12
C LYS A 2 -3.95 -10.77 24.72
N ASN A 3 -4.75 -10.18 23.82
CA ASN A 3 -4.30 -9.78 22.48
C ASN A 3 -3.38 -8.55 22.48
N LEU A 4 -3.54 -7.62 23.42
CA LEU A 4 -2.74 -6.38 23.47
C LEU A 4 -1.30 -6.69 23.90
N ALA A 5 -1.11 -7.54 24.92
CA ALA A 5 0.20 -7.95 25.41
C ALA A 5 1.02 -8.70 24.34
N ARG A 6 0.36 -9.55 23.53
CA ARG A 6 1.00 -10.25 22.42
C ARG A 6 1.40 -9.31 21.29
N HIS A 7 0.54 -8.37 20.91
CA HIS A 7 0.87 -7.35 19.90
C HIS A 7 1.99 -6.40 20.40
N LEU A 8 2.01 -6.06 21.68
CA LEU A 8 3.06 -5.27 22.30
C LEU A 8 4.39 -6.04 22.37
N ALA A 9 4.38 -7.34 22.66
CA ALA A 9 5.58 -8.17 22.64
C ALA A 9 6.15 -8.32 21.23
N GLN A 10 5.28 -8.53 20.23
CA GLN A 10 5.67 -8.54 18.81
C GLN A 10 6.19 -7.18 18.35
N PHE A 11 5.58 -6.09 18.81
CA PHE A 11 6.06 -4.74 18.52
C PHE A 11 7.43 -4.47 19.15
N ARG A 12 7.67 -4.94 20.39
CA ARG A 12 8.97 -4.81 21.08
C ARG A 12 10.07 -5.69 20.48
N ALA A 13 9.69 -6.78 19.80
CA ALA A 13 10.62 -7.64 19.06
C ALA A 13 11.08 -7.03 17.73
N LEU A 14 10.33 -6.04 17.19
CA LEU A 14 10.76 -5.26 16.03
C LEU A 14 11.90 -4.31 16.42
N SER A 15 12.82 -4.09 15.48
CA SER A 15 13.86 -3.08 15.61
C SER A 15 13.26 -1.68 15.81
N HIS A 16 14.01 -0.79 16.45
CA HIS A 16 13.56 0.59 16.66
C HIS A 16 13.18 1.33 15.35
N ALA A 17 13.81 0.98 14.23
CA ALA A 17 13.48 1.54 12.91
C ALA A 17 12.10 1.08 12.41
N GLU A 18 11.77 -0.20 12.60
CA GLU A 18 10.48 -0.77 12.23
C GLU A 18 9.35 -0.23 13.11
N GLN A 19 9.59 -0.10 14.43
CA GLN A 19 8.65 0.51 15.36
C GLN A 19 8.30 1.95 14.98
N ARG A 20 9.31 2.77 14.67
CA ARG A 20 9.12 4.15 14.21
C ARG A 20 8.33 4.20 12.91
N THR A 21 8.60 3.27 11.99
CA THR A 21 7.88 3.18 10.72
C THR A 21 6.41 2.81 10.94
N LEU A 22 6.12 1.83 11.81
CA LEU A 22 4.76 1.42 12.11
C LEU A 22 3.96 2.53 12.81
N LEU A 23 4.56 3.24 13.76
CA LEU A 23 3.93 4.41 14.40
C LEU A 23 3.70 5.55 13.41
N ALA A 24 4.68 5.83 12.55
CA ALA A 24 4.52 6.83 11.50
C ALA A 24 3.38 6.43 10.54
N ALA A 25 3.36 5.19 10.07
CA ALA A 25 2.29 4.69 9.21
C ALA A 25 0.92 4.77 9.90
N ALA A 26 0.86 4.40 11.19
CA ALA A 26 -0.36 4.48 11.97
C ALA A 26 -0.88 5.93 12.11
N THR A 27 0.03 6.89 12.27
CA THR A 27 -0.28 8.31 12.39
C THR A 27 -0.72 8.92 11.06
N TRP A 28 -0.08 8.53 9.95
CA TRP A 28 -0.39 9.07 8.61
C TRP A 28 -1.63 8.43 7.97
N MET A 29 -2.04 7.23 8.38
CA MET A 29 -3.19 6.53 7.78
C MET A 29 -4.49 7.37 7.79
N PRO A 30 -4.91 7.99 8.92
CA PRO A 30 -6.11 8.83 8.95
C PRO A 30 -6.00 10.07 8.05
N VAL A 31 -4.80 10.63 7.94
CA VAL A 31 -4.54 11.80 7.08
C VAL A 31 -4.71 11.43 5.61
N PHE A 32 -4.19 10.27 5.20
CA PHE A 32 -4.37 9.77 3.83
C PHE A 32 -5.82 9.44 3.54
N TRP A 33 -6.52 8.81 4.49
CA TRP A 33 -7.93 8.50 4.37
C TRP A 33 -8.77 9.77 4.19
N LEU A 34 -8.55 10.77 5.04
CA LEU A 34 -9.26 12.05 4.97
C LEU A 34 -8.90 12.83 3.70
N GLY A 35 -7.62 12.88 3.33
CA GLY A 35 -7.13 13.55 2.13
C GLY A 35 -7.77 12.99 0.86
N LEU A 36 -7.89 11.65 0.76
CA LEU A 36 -8.60 10.99 -0.32
C LEU A 36 -10.08 11.39 -0.38
N ARG A 37 -10.75 11.46 0.78
CA ARG A 37 -12.18 11.76 0.87
C ARG A 37 -12.50 13.21 0.54
N VAL A 38 -11.62 14.14 0.90
CA VAL A 38 -11.82 15.59 0.71
C VAL A 38 -11.37 16.05 -0.68
N LEU A 39 -10.24 15.55 -1.19
CA LEU A 39 -9.64 16.05 -2.43
C LEU A 39 -9.93 15.17 -3.65
N GLY A 40 -10.26 13.90 -3.42
CA GLY A 40 -10.27 12.85 -4.43
C GLY A 40 -8.86 12.37 -4.80
N LEU A 41 -8.80 11.21 -5.45
CA LEU A 41 -7.54 10.56 -5.82
C LEU A 41 -6.62 11.43 -6.70
N PRO A 42 -7.07 12.03 -7.82
CA PRO A 42 -6.16 12.72 -8.74
C PRO A 42 -5.47 13.93 -8.10
N ARG A 43 -6.25 14.76 -7.38
CA ARG A 43 -5.71 15.96 -6.71
C ARG A 43 -4.77 15.59 -5.56
N PHE A 44 -5.09 14.52 -4.83
CA PHE A 44 -4.24 14.06 -3.75
C PHE A 44 -2.92 13.50 -4.27
N GLN A 45 -2.95 12.66 -5.31
CA GLN A 45 -1.74 12.14 -5.97
C GLN A 45 -0.85 13.28 -6.50
N ALA A 46 -1.43 14.27 -7.18
CA ALA A 46 -0.67 15.42 -7.69
C ALA A 46 0.05 16.19 -6.55
N ARG A 47 -0.57 16.30 -5.36
CA ARG A 47 0.10 16.91 -4.19
C ARG A 47 1.23 16.05 -3.66
N LEU A 48 1.05 14.73 -3.62
CA LEU A 48 2.09 13.80 -3.19
C LEU A 48 3.29 13.80 -4.14
N GLU A 49 3.05 13.99 -5.44
CA GLU A 49 4.10 13.99 -6.47
C GLU A 49 4.96 15.25 -6.47
N ARG A 50 4.45 16.39 -5.99
CA ARG A 50 5.23 17.63 -5.87
C ARG A 50 6.40 17.50 -4.88
N ALA A 51 6.29 16.63 -3.89
CA ALA A 51 7.33 16.44 -2.87
C ALA A 51 8.43 15.43 -3.29
N ARG A 52 8.64 15.24 -4.60
CA ARG A 52 9.56 14.22 -5.14
C ARG A 52 11.00 14.51 -4.72
N LYS A 53 11.62 13.53 -4.06
CA LYS A 53 13.07 13.50 -3.80
C LYS A 53 13.78 12.81 -4.98
N PRO A 54 15.04 13.17 -5.31
CA PRO A 54 15.84 12.42 -6.28
C PRO A 54 15.87 10.92 -5.95
N ILE A 55 15.83 10.09 -6.99
CA ILE A 55 15.86 8.62 -6.86
C ILE A 55 17.29 8.21 -6.48
N CYS A 56 17.45 7.72 -5.25
CA CYS A 56 18.66 7.04 -4.78
C CYS A 56 18.19 5.90 -3.87
N PRO A 57 18.00 4.68 -4.40
CA PRO A 57 17.52 3.57 -3.59
C PRO A 57 18.66 3.12 -2.66
N ALA A 58 18.50 3.40 -1.36
CA ALA A 58 19.37 2.89 -0.31
C ALA A 58 18.83 1.59 0.32
N ILE A 59 17.69 1.07 -0.17
CA ILE A 59 17.01 -0.10 0.41
C ILE A 59 16.76 -1.18 -0.64
N THR A 60 16.79 -2.43 -0.17
CA THR A 60 16.63 -3.68 -0.90
C THR A 60 15.16 -4.11 -1.03
N LEU A 61 14.85 -5.03 -1.95
CA LEU A 61 13.48 -5.53 -2.14
C LEU A 61 12.88 -6.17 -0.87
N PRO A 62 13.61 -6.99 -0.07
CA PRO A 62 13.10 -7.50 1.19
C PRO A 62 12.72 -6.39 2.19
N GLU A 63 13.51 -5.32 2.27
CA GLU A 63 13.21 -4.17 3.13
C GLU A 63 11.97 -3.40 2.65
N VAL A 64 11.77 -3.31 1.34
CA VAL A 64 10.57 -2.73 0.72
C VAL A 64 9.33 -3.57 1.05
N GLN A 65 9.43 -4.89 0.98
CA GLN A 65 8.33 -5.80 1.36
C GLN A 65 8.04 -5.75 2.86
N ALA A 66 9.08 -5.71 3.70
CA ALA A 66 8.93 -5.53 5.15
C ALA A 66 8.21 -4.21 5.47
N LEU A 67 8.54 -3.12 4.76
CA LEU A 67 7.82 -1.85 4.88
C LEU A 67 6.34 -1.99 4.48
N GLY A 68 6.04 -2.72 3.40
CA GLY A 68 4.67 -3.02 2.99
C GLY A 68 3.89 -3.77 4.07
N GLU A 69 4.50 -4.78 4.69
CA GLU A 69 3.90 -5.51 5.81
C GLU A 69 3.65 -4.63 7.03
N LEU A 70 4.58 -3.74 7.40
CA LEU A 70 4.37 -2.78 8.49
C LEU A 70 3.20 -1.83 8.20
N VAL A 71 3.06 -1.37 6.96
CA VAL A 71 1.90 -0.55 6.54
C VAL A 71 0.60 -1.36 6.60
N ASN A 72 0.64 -2.64 6.20
CA ASN A 72 -0.51 -3.54 6.31
C ASN A 72 -0.93 -3.76 7.76
N ILE A 73 0.03 -3.96 8.67
CA ILE A 73 -0.22 -4.06 10.11
C ILE A 73 -0.84 -2.74 10.62
N ALA A 74 -0.23 -1.60 10.30
CA ALA A 74 -0.75 -0.29 10.71
C ALA A 74 -2.19 -0.06 10.22
N ALA A 75 -2.50 -0.43 8.97
CA ALA A 75 -3.86 -0.31 8.41
C ALA A 75 -4.89 -1.15 9.16
N ARG A 76 -4.51 -2.33 9.68
CA ARG A 76 -5.43 -3.18 10.48
C ARG A 76 -5.77 -2.58 11.83
N HIS A 77 -4.85 -1.81 12.42
CA HIS A 77 -4.94 -1.31 13.79
C HIS A 77 -5.27 0.18 13.92
N THR A 78 -5.41 0.92 12.82
CA THR A 78 -5.71 2.36 12.84
C THR A 78 -7.20 2.68 12.77
N LEU A 79 -7.56 3.85 13.30
CA LEU A 79 -8.90 4.42 13.20
C LEU A 79 -9.13 4.98 11.78
N GLY A 80 -10.24 4.62 11.14
CA GLY A 80 -10.57 5.03 9.77
C GLY A 80 -10.85 3.85 8.85
N SER A 81 -10.86 4.09 7.54
CA SER A 81 -11.13 3.02 6.57
C SER A 81 -9.88 2.23 6.23
N ARG A 82 -9.99 0.91 6.33
CA ARG A 82 -8.96 -0.09 5.98
C ARG A 82 -8.83 -0.30 4.47
N THR A 83 -9.07 0.73 3.65
CA THR A 83 -9.12 0.52 2.19
C THR A 83 -7.75 0.18 1.64
N CYS A 84 -7.73 -0.73 0.67
CA CYS A 84 -6.54 -1.07 -0.09
C CYS A 84 -5.90 0.16 -0.75
N LEU A 85 -6.71 1.09 -1.24
CA LEU A 85 -6.22 2.34 -1.83
C LEU A 85 -5.45 3.22 -0.84
N THR A 86 -5.97 3.40 0.38
CA THR A 86 -5.32 4.27 1.39
C THR A 86 -3.96 3.71 1.80
N ARG A 87 -3.90 2.40 2.12
CA ARG A 87 -2.63 1.75 2.50
C ARG A 87 -1.61 1.76 1.37
N SER A 88 -2.03 1.52 0.13
CA SER A 88 -1.14 1.50 -1.04
C SER A 88 -0.61 2.89 -1.39
N LEU A 89 -1.42 3.94 -1.27
CA LEU A 89 -0.94 5.31 -1.42
C LEU A 89 0.05 5.71 -0.34
N LEU A 90 -0.24 5.37 0.92
CA LEU A 90 0.66 5.64 2.03
C LEU A 90 2.01 4.95 1.83
N LEU A 91 2.00 3.68 1.44
CA LEU A 91 3.22 2.95 1.13
C LEU A 91 3.99 3.58 -0.02
N GLY A 92 3.33 3.88 -1.14
CA GLY A 92 3.98 4.53 -2.28
C GLY A 92 4.62 5.86 -1.90
N TRP A 93 3.97 6.65 -1.04
CA TRP A 93 4.56 7.88 -0.51
C TRP A 93 5.78 7.64 0.39
N LEU A 94 5.71 6.64 1.28
CA LEU A 94 6.81 6.24 2.16
C LEU A 94 8.03 5.72 1.38
N LEU A 95 7.80 4.99 0.28
CA LEU A 95 8.84 4.50 -0.63
C LEU A 95 9.49 5.63 -1.41
N ARG A 96 8.69 6.54 -1.97
CA ARG A 96 9.19 7.75 -2.65
C ARG A 96 10.07 8.61 -1.73
N ARG A 97 9.70 8.77 -0.46
CA ARG A 97 10.53 9.50 0.53
C ARG A 97 11.87 8.83 0.80
N ARG A 98 11.96 7.51 0.59
CA ARG A 98 13.20 6.72 0.68
C ARG A 98 13.94 6.63 -0.67
N GLY A 99 13.52 7.38 -1.68
CA GLY A 99 14.14 7.37 -3.01
C GLY A 99 13.86 6.11 -3.81
N VAL A 100 12.86 5.31 -3.41
CA VAL A 100 12.46 4.09 -4.13
C VAL A 100 11.36 4.44 -5.14
N GLU A 101 11.59 4.07 -6.38
CA GLU A 101 10.57 4.14 -7.42
C GLU A 101 9.55 3.02 -7.23
N SER A 102 8.28 3.41 -7.17
CA SER A 102 7.16 2.51 -6.93
C SER A 102 5.94 2.98 -7.71
N GLN A 103 5.18 2.04 -8.25
CA GLN A 103 3.98 2.28 -9.03
C GLN A 103 2.75 1.87 -8.22
N LEU A 104 1.77 2.78 -8.11
CA LEU A 104 0.46 2.42 -7.58
C LEU A 104 -0.32 1.72 -8.68
N ARG A 105 -0.76 0.49 -8.43
CA ARG A 105 -1.65 -0.27 -9.30
C ARG A 105 -3.05 -0.25 -8.74
N ILE A 106 -4.03 -0.06 -9.61
CA ILE A 106 -5.45 -0.15 -9.29
C ILE A 106 -6.02 -1.12 -10.30
N GLY A 107 -6.56 -2.24 -9.83
CA GLY A 107 -7.10 -3.26 -10.70
C GLY A 107 -8.48 -3.72 -10.29
N VAL A 108 -9.15 -4.39 -11.23
CA VAL A 108 -10.49 -4.92 -11.04
C VAL A 108 -10.54 -6.41 -11.39
N ARG A 109 -11.47 -7.11 -10.76
CA ARG A 109 -11.80 -8.50 -11.05
C ARG A 109 -13.32 -8.66 -11.04
N LEU A 110 -13.85 -9.37 -12.03
CA LEU A 110 -15.25 -9.77 -12.03
C LEU A 110 -15.38 -11.16 -11.41
N ARG A 111 -16.17 -11.28 -10.33
CA ARG A 111 -16.42 -12.57 -9.67
C ARG A 111 -17.90 -12.71 -9.38
N ARG A 112 -18.53 -13.75 -9.92
CA ARG A 112 -19.98 -14.05 -9.71
C ARG A 112 -20.89 -12.84 -9.98
N GLY A 113 -20.59 -12.07 -11.03
CA GLY A 113 -21.33 -10.87 -11.40
C GLY A 113 -21.05 -9.61 -10.56
N ALA A 114 -20.18 -9.70 -9.54
CA ALA A 114 -19.73 -8.55 -8.75
C ALA A 114 -18.36 -8.06 -9.22
N LEU A 115 -18.24 -6.74 -9.38
CA LEU A 115 -16.97 -6.06 -9.70
C LEU A 115 -16.22 -5.74 -8.41
N ASP A 116 -15.13 -6.46 -8.17
CA ASP A 116 -14.21 -6.21 -7.06
C ASP A 116 -13.09 -5.26 -7.54
N ALA A 117 -12.84 -4.19 -6.79
CA ALA A 117 -11.70 -3.30 -7.03
C ALA A 117 -10.63 -3.51 -5.95
N HIS A 118 -9.36 -3.47 -6.37
CA HIS A 118 -8.22 -3.59 -5.49
C HIS A 118 -7.10 -2.64 -5.87
N ALA A 119 -6.24 -2.31 -4.90
CA ALA A 119 -5.10 -1.43 -5.12
C ALA A 119 -3.88 -1.93 -4.35
N TRP A 120 -2.75 -1.99 -5.03
CA TRP A 120 -1.46 -2.44 -4.50
C TRP A 120 -0.32 -1.56 -5.02
N VAL A 121 0.89 -1.76 -4.51
CA VAL A 121 2.09 -1.08 -4.98
C VAL A 121 3.05 -2.11 -5.58
N GLU A 122 3.66 -1.75 -6.71
CA GLU A 122 4.72 -2.53 -7.33
C GLU A 122 6.04 -1.77 -7.33
N CYS A 123 7.14 -2.48 -7.08
CA CYS A 123 8.50 -1.99 -7.28
C CYS A 123 9.19 -2.87 -8.32
N LYS A 124 9.59 -2.29 -9.46
CA LYS A 124 10.15 -3.02 -10.60
C LYS A 124 9.27 -4.22 -11.04
N GLY A 125 7.95 -4.02 -11.04
CA GLY A 125 6.96 -5.05 -11.41
C GLY A 125 6.65 -6.09 -10.32
N VAL A 126 7.26 -6.01 -9.13
CA VAL A 126 7.00 -6.93 -8.02
C VAL A 126 6.01 -6.30 -7.03
N PRO A 127 4.88 -6.94 -6.70
CA PRO A 127 3.99 -6.49 -5.63
C PRO A 127 4.71 -6.48 -4.27
N VAL A 128 4.56 -5.38 -3.51
CA VAL A 128 5.30 -5.18 -2.25
C VAL A 128 4.42 -5.04 -1.01
N ASN A 129 3.10 -5.02 -1.15
CA ASN A 129 2.15 -4.98 -0.03
C ASN A 129 0.96 -5.92 -0.19
N ASP A 130 1.09 -6.86 -1.11
CA ASP A 130 0.07 -7.84 -1.41
C ASP A 130 0.71 -9.16 -1.88
N GLY A 131 -0.13 -10.16 -2.14
CA GLY A 131 0.33 -11.45 -2.66
C GLY A 131 1.05 -11.31 -4.01
N PRO A 132 2.01 -12.20 -4.32
CA PRO A 132 2.75 -12.15 -5.59
C PRO A 132 1.85 -12.39 -6.81
N ASP A 133 0.68 -12.99 -6.61
CA ASP A 133 -0.34 -13.30 -7.61
C ASP A 133 -1.36 -12.17 -7.83
N VAL A 134 -1.31 -11.08 -7.05
CA VAL A 134 -2.31 -10.00 -7.10
C VAL A 134 -2.48 -9.42 -8.51
N SER A 135 -1.38 -9.23 -9.24
CA SER A 135 -1.38 -8.66 -10.59
C SER A 135 -1.95 -9.63 -11.64
N ALA A 136 -2.00 -10.92 -11.33
CA ALA A 136 -2.69 -11.91 -12.16
C ALA A 136 -4.19 -12.01 -11.82
N LEU A 137 -4.55 -11.77 -10.57
CA LEU A 137 -5.93 -11.82 -10.08
C LEU A 137 -6.75 -10.58 -10.43
N PHE A 138 -6.11 -9.42 -10.54
CA PHE A 138 -6.76 -8.15 -10.83
C PHE A 138 -6.14 -7.51 -12.09
N ALA A 139 -6.96 -7.22 -13.09
CA ALA A 139 -6.51 -6.44 -14.23
C ALA A 139 -6.29 -4.99 -13.82
N SER A 140 -5.02 -4.54 -13.84
CA SER A 140 -4.67 -3.15 -13.53
C SER A 140 -5.02 -2.21 -14.68
N PHE A 141 -5.55 -1.04 -14.35
CA PHE A 141 -5.61 0.08 -15.27
C PHE A 141 -4.19 0.62 -15.51
N GLY A 142 -3.81 0.86 -16.77
CA GLY A 142 -2.50 1.40 -17.16
C GLY A 142 -1.57 0.43 -17.91
N ASP A 143 -1.86 -0.88 -17.85
CA ASP A 143 -1.23 -1.88 -18.71
C ASP A 143 -2.22 -2.32 -19.81
N LEU A 144 -1.74 -3.01 -20.86
CA LEU A 144 -2.64 -3.69 -21.81
C LEU A 144 -3.51 -4.68 -21.03
N ILE A 145 -4.81 -4.38 -20.91
CA ILE A 145 -5.74 -5.18 -20.13
C ILE A 145 -5.94 -6.53 -20.83
N PRO A 146 -5.52 -7.66 -20.24
CA PRO A 146 -5.71 -8.97 -20.87
C PRO A 146 -7.22 -9.30 -20.92
N LEU A 147 -7.75 -9.67 -22.08
CA LEU A 147 -9.19 -9.98 -22.25
C LEU A 147 -9.71 -11.05 -21.27
N LYS A 148 -8.84 -11.98 -20.86
CA LYS A 148 -9.11 -12.98 -19.82
C LYS A 148 -9.56 -12.40 -18.47
N ALA A 149 -9.22 -11.15 -18.17
CA ALA A 149 -9.62 -10.50 -16.91
C ALA A 149 -11.12 -10.16 -16.83
N PHE A 150 -11.81 -10.17 -17.96
CA PHE A 150 -13.26 -9.94 -18.04
C PHE A 150 -14.06 -11.23 -18.20
N GLN A 151 -13.40 -12.39 -18.28
CA GLN A 151 -14.08 -13.67 -18.40
C GLN A 151 -14.55 -14.11 -17.01
N ALA A 152 -15.88 -14.18 -16.84
CA ALA A 152 -16.49 -14.82 -15.68
C ALA A 152 -16.20 -16.33 -15.72
N PRO A 153 -15.97 -16.99 -14.56
CA PRO A 153 -15.86 -18.45 -14.50
C PRO A 153 -17.18 -19.14 -14.85
#